data_AF-A0A9N8ZX97-F1
#
_entry.id   AF-A0A9N8ZX97-F1
#
_cell.length_a   1.000
_cell.length_b   1.000
_cell.length_c   1.000
_cell.angle_alpha   90.00
_cell.angle_beta   90.00
_cell.angle_gamma   90.00
#
_symmetry.space_group_name_H-M   'P 1'
#
loop_
_entity.id
_entity.type
_entity.pdbx_description
1 polymer ?
#
loop_
_entity_poly.entity_id
_entity_poly.type
_entity_poly.pdbx_seq_one_letter_code
_entity_poly.pdbx_strand_id
1 'polypeptide(L)'
;MASPTAWNIDNIHSFLTVNSSGLRVNYTGPGENDCDVAAIRTNKPIPRQCELFYFEIDIIDQGKYAVIGIGFCTKELDKNDNQLPGNYKLSSNIN
;
A
#
# COMPACT_ATOMS: atom_id res chain seq x y z
N MET A 1 -18.63 3.79 -13.30
CA MET A 1 -17.16 3.84 -13.11
C MET A 1 -16.89 3.69 -11.63
N ALA A 2 -15.84 2.97 -11.21
CA ALA A 2 -15.71 2.54 -9.82
C ALA A 2 -14.45 3.09 -9.15
N SER A 3 -14.65 3.75 -8.01
CA SER A 3 -13.60 4.27 -7.13
C SER A 3 -12.98 3.15 -6.27
N PRO A 4 -11.76 3.35 -5.76
CA PRO A 4 -11.21 2.49 -4.72
C PRO A 4 -12.13 2.48 -3.50
N THR A 5 -12.40 1.29 -2.97
CA THR A 5 -13.33 1.09 -1.84
C THR A 5 -12.80 0.11 -0.80
N ALA A 6 -11.74 -0.62 -1.11
CA ALA A 6 -11.12 -1.61 -0.23
C ALA A 6 -9.66 -1.86 -0.65
N TRP A 7 -8.90 -2.54 0.21
CA TRP A 7 -7.61 -3.10 -0.14
C TRP A 7 -7.75 -4.22 -1.18
N ASN A 8 -6.75 -4.34 -2.04
CA ASN A 8 -6.68 -5.41 -3.02
C ASN A 8 -6.13 -6.68 -2.36
N ILE A 9 -7.00 -7.66 -2.15
CA ILE A 9 -6.65 -8.96 -1.57
C ILE A 9 -6.12 -9.96 -2.61
N ASP A 10 -6.21 -9.64 -3.90
CA ASP A 10 -5.66 -10.48 -4.96
C ASP A 10 -4.13 -10.42 -4.87
N ASN A 11 -3.50 -11.53 -4.52
CA ASN A 11 -2.04 -11.65 -4.37
C ASN A 11 -1.48 -10.62 -3.36
N ILE A 12 -1.91 -10.73 -2.11
CA ILE A 12 -1.39 -9.97 -0.97
C ILE A 12 -0.01 -10.48 -0.54
N HIS A 13 0.88 -9.58 -0.11
CA HIS A 13 2.18 -9.95 0.43
C HIS A 13 2.03 -10.87 1.66
N SER A 14 2.94 -11.84 1.83
CA SER A 14 2.86 -12.85 2.90
C SER A 14 2.91 -12.27 4.33
N PHE A 15 3.48 -11.07 4.48
CA PHE A 15 3.53 -10.33 5.75
C PHE A 15 2.29 -9.50 6.05
N LEU A 16 1.26 -9.55 5.20
CA LEU A 16 0.05 -8.75 5.39
C LEU A 16 -1.18 -9.67 5.48
N THR A 17 -2.09 -9.31 6.37
CA THR A 17 -3.43 -9.89 6.43
C THR A 17 -4.47 -8.78 6.31
N VAL A 18 -5.59 -9.06 5.66
CA VAL A 18 -6.72 -8.13 5.52
C VAL A 18 -7.96 -8.76 6.13
N ASN A 19 -8.71 -7.98 6.91
CA ASN A 19 -9.93 -8.46 7.53
C ASN A 19 -11.05 -8.70 6.51
N SER A 20 -12.15 -9.32 6.94
CA SER A 20 -13.29 -9.63 6.06
C SER A 20 -13.96 -8.41 5.43
N SER A 21 -13.84 -7.22 6.03
CA SER A 21 -14.38 -5.98 5.45
C SER A 21 -13.50 -5.40 4.33
N GLY A 22 -12.26 -5.88 4.17
CA GLY A 22 -11.33 -5.35 3.17
C GLY A 22 -10.74 -3.98 3.51
N LEU A 23 -10.96 -3.47 4.73
CA LEU A 23 -10.59 -2.09 5.13
C LEU A 23 -9.48 -2.03 6.17
N ARG A 24 -9.26 -3.12 6.92
CA ARG A 24 -8.17 -3.20 7.89
C ARG A 24 -7.08 -4.12 7.37
N VAL A 25 -5.86 -3.60 7.33
CA VAL A 25 -4.64 -4.36 7.07
C VAL A 25 -3.85 -4.50 8.37
N ASN A 26 -3.30 -5.69 8.62
CA ASN A 26 -2.35 -5.92 9.72
C ASN A 26 -1.04 -6.43 9.13
N TYR A 27 0.07 -5.94 9.68
CA TYR A 27 1.39 -6.48 9.41
C TYR A 27 1.70 -7.65 10.36
N THR A 28 2.16 -8.76 9.80
CA THR A 28 2.48 -10.02 10.51
C THR A 28 3.86 -10.56 10.15
N GLY A 29 4.70 -9.74 9.50
CA GLY A 29 6.09 -10.08 9.20
C GLY A 29 7.01 -9.88 10.40
N PRO A 30 8.30 -10.21 10.27
CA PRO A 30 9.28 -10.08 11.36
C PRO A 30 9.57 -8.63 11.74
N GLY A 31 9.62 -7.72 10.75
CA GLY A 31 9.85 -6.28 10.96
C GLY A 31 11.18 -5.96 11.63
N GLU A 32 12.21 -6.79 11.43
CA GLU A 32 13.51 -6.64 12.11
C GLU A 32 14.51 -5.82 11.28
N ASN A 33 14.39 -5.87 9.95
CA ASN A 33 15.30 -5.19 9.02
C ASN A 33 14.55 -4.31 8.01
N ASP A 34 15.26 -3.42 7.32
CA ASP A 34 14.68 -2.52 6.30
C ASP A 34 14.02 -3.23 5.12
N CYS A 35 14.41 -4.48 4.87
CA CYS A 35 13.81 -5.34 3.84
C CYS A 35 12.58 -6.10 4.34
N ASP A 36 12.27 -6.08 5.64
CA ASP A 36 11.08 -6.70 6.21
C ASP A 36 9.86 -5.76 6.13
N VAL A 37 9.67 -5.15 4.97
CA VAL A 37 8.53 -4.26 4.72
C VAL A 37 7.58 -4.89 3.71
N ALA A 38 6.31 -4.48 3.77
CA ALA A 38 5.30 -4.95 2.84
C ALA A 38 4.36 -3.81 2.47
N ALA A 39 3.87 -3.82 1.23
CA ALA A 39 2.96 -2.82 0.71
C ALA A 39 1.67 -3.47 0.19
N ILE A 40 0.57 -2.74 0.29
CA ILE A 40 -0.72 -3.12 -0.28
C ILE A 40 -1.35 -1.94 -1.01
N ARG A 41 -2.08 -2.23 -2.08
CA ARG A 41 -2.77 -1.24 -2.92
C ARG A 41 -4.27 -1.38 -2.78
N THR A 42 -5.01 -0.32 -3.10
CA THR A 42 -6.46 -0.39 -3.24
C THR A 42 -6.87 -1.31 -4.39
N ASN A 43 -8.09 -1.85 -4.33
CA ASN A 43 -8.67 -2.73 -5.35
C ASN A 43 -8.83 -2.08 -6.74
N LYS A 44 -8.86 -0.75 -6.80
CA LYS A 44 -9.00 0.05 -8.03
C LYS A 44 -8.11 1.29 -7.97
N PRO A 45 -7.63 1.81 -9.11
CA PRO A 45 -6.94 3.09 -9.16
C PRO A 45 -7.92 4.25 -8.94
N ILE A 46 -7.38 5.42 -8.60
CA ILE A 46 -8.15 6.67 -8.57
C ILE A 46 -8.64 6.98 -9.99
N PRO A 47 -9.96 7.19 -10.21
CA PRO A 47 -10.47 7.54 -11.52
C PRO A 47 -9.88 8.87 -12.03
N ARG A 48 -9.42 8.93 -13.29
CA ARG A 48 -8.83 10.15 -13.87
C ARG A 48 -9.77 11.37 -13.93
N GLN A 49 -11.07 11.13 -13.89
CA GLN A 49 -12.09 12.21 -13.87
C GLN A 49 -12.20 12.87 -12.49
N CYS A 50 -11.57 12.29 -11.47
CA CYS A 50 -11.63 12.75 -10.11
C CYS A 50 -10.73 13.98 -9.99
N GLU A 51 -11.33 15.17 -9.99
CA GLU A 51 -10.60 16.44 -9.83
C GLU A 51 -9.98 16.56 -8.43
N LEU A 52 -10.66 16.02 -7.42
CA LEU A 52 -10.18 15.92 -6.05
C LEU A 52 -10.50 14.53 -5.50
N PHE A 53 -9.47 13.81 -5.10
CA PHE A 53 -9.59 12.52 -4.43
C PHE A 53 -9.12 12.64 -2.98
N TYR A 54 -9.92 12.09 -2.06
CA TYR A 54 -9.65 12.13 -0.64
C TYR A 54 -9.80 10.74 -0.03
N PHE A 55 -8.89 10.40 0.88
CA PHE A 55 -8.97 9.21 1.70
C PHE A 55 -8.28 9.49 3.04
N GLU A 56 -8.69 8.77 4.07
CA GLU A 56 -8.08 8.80 5.40
C GLU A 56 -7.64 7.39 5.77
N ILE A 57 -6.64 7.30 6.64
CA ILE A 57 -6.14 6.05 7.20
C ILE A 57 -6.03 6.24 8.71
N ASP A 58 -6.75 5.41 9.46
CA ASP A 58 -6.62 5.35 10.91
C ASP A 58 -5.48 4.40 11.31
N ILE A 59 -4.48 4.92 12.01
CA ILE A 59 -3.41 4.10 12.60
C ILE A 59 -3.93 3.51 13.91
N ILE A 60 -4.29 2.22 13.88
CA ILE A 60 -4.80 1.50 15.05
C ILE A 60 -3.67 1.01 15.96
N ASP A 61 -2.56 0.58 15.37
CA ASP A 61 -1.36 0.11 16.04
C ASP A 61 -0.14 0.50 15.20
N GLN A 62 0.81 1.21 15.81
CA GLN A 62 2.05 1.63 15.16
C GLN A 62 3.13 0.51 15.17
N GLY A 63 2.94 -0.54 15.95
CA GLY A 63 3.92 -1.60 16.14
C GLY A 63 5.20 -1.12 16.85
N LYS A 64 6.25 -1.95 16.80
CA LYS A 64 7.49 -1.76 17.58
C LYS A 64 8.29 -0.52 17.15
N TYR A 65 8.39 -0.27 15.85
CA TYR A 65 9.26 0.76 15.27
C TYR A 65 8.50 1.91 14.59
N ALA A 66 7.17 1.89 14.61
CA ALA A 66 6.32 2.95 14.04
C ALA A 66 6.62 3.29 12.56
N VAL A 67 7.07 2.31 11.78
CA VAL A 67 7.39 2.50 10.35
C VAL A 67 6.14 2.21 9.52
N ILE A 68 5.43 3.27 9.12
CA ILE A 68 4.24 3.18 8.28
C ILE A 68 4.33 4.22 7.17
N GLY A 69 4.34 3.77 5.90
CA GLY A 69 4.30 4.63 4.72
C GLY A 69 2.90 4.66 4.11
N ILE A 70 2.34 5.86 3.93
CA ILE A 70 1.03 6.06 3.27
C ILE A 70 1.26 6.96 2.06
N GLY A 71 0.75 6.55 0.90
CA GLY A 71 0.88 7.34 -0.31
C GLY A 71 0.38 6.63 -1.55
N PHE A 72 0.91 7.04 -2.70
CA PHE A 72 0.52 6.55 -4.01
C PHE A 72 1.60 5.70 -4.67
N CYS A 73 1.19 4.86 -5.61
CA CYS A 73 2.06 4.01 -6.41
C CYS A 73 1.43 3.80 -7.79
N THR A 74 2.27 3.49 -8.78
CA THR A 74 1.81 3.02 -10.09
C THR A 74 1.45 1.54 -10.03
N LYS A 75 0.79 1.03 -11.07
CA LYS A 75 0.46 -0.40 -11.16
C LYS A 75 1.68 -1.30 -11.29
N GLU A 76 2.76 -0.74 -11.86
CA GLU A 76 4.02 -1.40 -12.25
C GLU A 76 4.92 -1.73 -11.08
N LEU A 77 4.64 -1.18 -9.90
CA LEU A 77 5.32 -1.59 -8.69
C LEU A 77 4.90 -3.00 -8.31
N ASP A 78 5.90 -3.89 -8.35
CA ASP A 78 5.72 -5.28 -7.97
C ASP A 78 5.41 -5.34 -6.48
N LYS A 79 4.41 -6.11 -6.09
CA LYS A 79 3.99 -6.21 -4.68
C LYS A 79 5.03 -6.98 -3.83
N ASN A 80 6.01 -7.59 -4.50
CA ASN A 80 7.17 -8.27 -3.93
C ASN A 80 8.40 -7.37 -3.81
N ASP A 81 8.34 -6.14 -4.31
CA ASP A 81 9.34 -5.14 -3.97
C ASP A 81 9.05 -4.72 -2.54
N ASN A 82 9.89 -5.20 -1.61
CA ASN A 82 9.88 -4.82 -0.21
C ASN A 82 10.28 -3.34 -0.08
N GLN A 83 9.37 -2.45 -0.46
CA GLN A 83 9.54 -1.01 -0.49
C GLN A 83 8.28 -0.33 0.04
N LEU A 84 8.50 0.77 0.78
CA LEU A 84 7.42 1.65 1.22
C LEU A 84 7.01 2.62 0.11
N PRO A 85 5.75 3.08 0.10
CA PRO A 85 5.34 4.17 -0.77
C PRO A 85 6.28 5.38 -0.63
N GLY A 86 6.74 5.92 -1.76
CA GLY A 86 7.65 7.07 -1.79
C GLY A 86 9.14 6.73 -1.80
N ASN A 87 9.54 5.49 -1.52
CA ASN A 87 10.94 5.04 -1.60
C ASN A 87 11.42 4.71 -3.02
N TYR A 88 10.61 4.99 -4.03
CA TYR A 88 10.96 4.75 -5.43
C TYR A 88 11.97 5.80 -5.90
N LYS A 89 13.10 5.35 -6.45
CA LYS A 89 13.80 6.18 -7.44
C LYS A 89 12.84 6.27 -8.62
N LEU A 90 12.34 7.47 -8.92
CA LEU A 90 11.83 7.73 -10.27
C LEU A 90 12.99 7.35 -11.21
N SER A 91 12.91 6.20 -11.88
CA SER A 91 13.72 6.02 -13.07
C SER A 91 13.21 7.08 -14.03
N SER A 92 13.90 8.21 -14.09
CA SER A 92 13.67 9.25 -15.07
C SER A 92 14.01 8.69 -16.44
N ASN A 93 13.11 7.85 -16.98
CA ASN A 93 12.97 7.63 -18.40
C ASN A 93 11.93 8.63 -18.88
N ILE A 94 12.27 9.92 -18.73
CA ILE A 94 11.70 10.96 -19.56
C ILE A 94 12.57 10.91 -20.83
N ASN A 95 12.00 10.35 -21.91
CA ASN A 95 12.55 10.52 -23.26
C ASN A 95 12.56 12.01 -23.62
#